data_AF-A0A0B0S8L7-F1
#
_entry.id   AF-A0A0B0S8L7-F1
#
_cell.length_a   1.000
_cell.length_b   1.000
_cell.length_c   1.000
_cell.angle_alpha   90.00
_cell.angle_beta   90.00
_cell.angle_gamma   90.00
#
_symmetry.space_group_name_H-M   'P 1'
#
loop_
_entity.id
_entity.type
_entity.pdbx_description
1 polymer ?
#
loop_
_entity_poly.entity_id
_entity_poly.type
_entity_poly.pdbx_seq_one_letter_code
_entity_poly.pdbx_strand_id
1 'polypeptide(L)'
;MGNNINFSDYFRESMKDPEARRLYREVLDEELSWLLSYLREERGLSQKEVAERLGVSRGRVSQLETSAGLSMSLESLARYAQALGLSLRLEFADERGEVLARFSLAADEPVETAEPAWESAGPGWESAFGKASRASWAV
;
A
#
# COMPACT_ATOMS: atom_id res chain seq x y z
N MET A 1 -30.03 0.83 30.99
CA MET A 1 -28.91 1.65 30.48
C MET A 1 -28.07 0.73 29.61
N GLY A 2 -28.31 0.73 28.30
CA GLY A 2 -27.49 -0.05 27.37
C GLY A 2 -26.12 0.60 27.30
N ASN A 3 -25.09 -0.12 27.72
CA ASN A 3 -23.72 0.37 27.64
C ASN A 3 -23.39 0.50 26.15
N ASN A 4 -23.38 1.73 25.63
CA ASN A 4 -23.03 2.00 24.24
C ASN A 4 -21.52 1.83 24.13
N ILE A 5 -21.08 0.57 24.04
CA ILE A 5 -19.66 0.25 23.86
C ILE A 5 -19.27 0.85 22.52
N ASN A 6 -18.50 1.94 22.58
CA ASN A 6 -17.91 2.54 21.40
C ASN A 6 -16.93 1.53 20.80
N PHE A 7 -17.22 1.04 19.60
CA PHE A 7 -16.38 0.07 18.89
C PHE A 7 -14.93 0.55 18.79
N SER A 8 -14.71 1.85 18.57
CA SER A 8 -13.37 2.43 18.46
C SER A 8 -12.59 2.33 19.78
N ASP A 9 -13.26 2.51 20.91
CA ASP A 9 -12.61 2.44 22.22
C ASP A 9 -12.33 0.98 22.62
N TYR A 10 -13.27 0.07 22.33
CA TYR A 10 -13.04 -1.38 22.49
C TYR A 10 -11.89 -1.86 21.60
N PHE A 11 -11.89 -1.50 20.33
CA PHE A 11 -10.84 -1.87 19.39
C PHE A 11 -9.48 -1.35 19.85
N ARG A 12 -9.39 -0.08 20.27
CA ARG A 12 -8.14 0.52 20.79
C ARG A 12 -7.63 -0.22 22.03
N GLU A 13 -8.52 -0.65 22.93
CA GLU A 13 -8.15 -1.43 24.11
C GLU A 13 -7.65 -2.83 23.73
N SER A 14 -8.35 -3.52 22.84
CA SER A 14 -7.95 -4.84 22.33
C SER A 14 -6.58 -4.79 21.65
N MET A 15 -6.25 -3.71 20.94
CA MET A 15 -4.95 -3.54 20.28
C MET A 15 -3.76 -3.36 21.25
N LYS A 16 -3.97 -3.29 22.58
CA LYS A 16 -2.88 -3.36 23.56
C LYS A 16 -2.33 -4.78 23.73
N ASP A 17 -3.15 -5.80 23.49
CA ASP A 17 -2.72 -7.20 23.53
C ASP A 17 -1.80 -7.51 22.32
N PRO A 18 -0.56 -8.00 22.54
CA PRO A 18 0.32 -8.43 21.46
C PRO A 18 -0.30 -9.47 20.53
N GLU A 19 -1.13 -10.38 21.06
CA GLU A 19 -1.74 -11.45 20.25
C GLU A 19 -2.85 -10.88 19.36
N ALA A 20 -3.71 -10.02 19.90
CA ALA A 20 -4.70 -9.28 19.10
C ALA A 20 -4.05 -8.48 17.95
N ARG A 21 -2.92 -7.80 18.20
CA ARG A 21 -2.18 -7.08 17.14
C ARG A 21 -1.63 -8.01 16.06
N ARG A 22 -1.17 -9.20 16.44
CA ARG A 22 -0.66 -10.22 15.51
C ARG A 22 -1.78 -10.71 14.60
N LEU A 23 -2.91 -11.11 15.18
CA LEU A 23 -4.09 -11.57 14.44
C LEU A 23 -4.64 -10.48 13.51
N TYR A 24 -4.70 -9.24 13.99
CA TYR A 24 -5.13 -8.11 13.14
C TYR A 24 -4.20 -7.91 11.95
N ARG A 25 -2.88 -8.03 12.14
CA ARG A 25 -1.92 -7.96 11.03
C ARG A 25 -2.10 -9.11 10.05
N GLU A 26 -2.31 -10.32 10.53
CA GLU A 26 -2.54 -11.50 9.68
C GLU A 26 -3.78 -11.30 8.79
N VAL A 27 -4.86 -10.76 9.34
CA VAL A 27 -6.06 -10.40 8.55
C VAL A 27 -5.73 -9.36 7.48
N LEU A 28 -4.97 -8.31 7.79
CA LEU A 28 -4.59 -7.30 6.79
C LEU A 28 -3.71 -7.88 5.67
N ASP A 29 -2.77 -8.75 6.01
CA ASP A 29 -1.92 -9.45 5.04
C ASP A 29 -2.78 -10.35 4.14
N GLU A 30 -3.81 -11.02 4.70
CA GLU A 30 -4.77 -11.82 3.93
C GLU A 30 -5.60 -11.01 2.95
N GLU A 31 -6.15 -9.88 3.39
CA GLU A 31 -6.93 -8.98 2.53
C GLU A 31 -6.08 -8.45 1.36
N LEU A 32 -4.83 -8.06 1.64
CA LEU A 32 -3.90 -7.61 0.60
C LEU A 32 -3.60 -8.74 -0.39
N SER A 33 -3.25 -9.94 0.09
CA SER A 33 -2.96 -11.09 -0.76
C SER A 33 -4.14 -11.47 -1.66
N TRP A 34 -5.36 -11.46 -1.12
CA TRP A 34 -6.57 -11.72 -1.88
C TRP A 34 -6.77 -10.66 -2.97
N LEU A 35 -6.62 -9.38 -2.64
CA LEU A 35 -6.72 -8.29 -3.61
C LEU A 35 -5.73 -8.44 -4.76
N LEU A 36 -4.47 -8.79 -4.47
CA LEU A 36 -3.45 -9.00 -5.52
C LEU A 36 -3.82 -10.15 -6.45
N SER A 37 -4.23 -11.29 -5.89
CA SER A 37 -4.66 -12.46 -6.69
C SER A 37 -5.88 -12.12 -7.55
N TYR A 38 -6.87 -11.45 -6.96
CA TYR A 38 -8.07 -11.01 -7.65
C TYR A 38 -7.74 -10.08 -8.83
N LEU A 39 -6.94 -9.03 -8.59
CA LEU A 39 -6.55 -8.10 -9.65
C LEU A 39 -5.76 -8.80 -10.77
N ARG A 40 -4.87 -9.74 -10.43
CA ARG A 40 -4.15 -10.52 -11.44
C ARG A 40 -5.10 -11.33 -12.32
N GLU A 41 -6.09 -11.98 -11.72
CA GLU A 41 -7.09 -12.79 -12.42
C GLU A 41 -8.01 -11.93 -13.29
N GLU A 42 -8.45 -10.77 -12.80
CA GLU A 42 -9.20 -9.78 -13.59
C GLU A 42 -8.42 -9.28 -14.82
N ARG A 43 -7.09 -9.27 -14.73
CA ARG A 43 -6.21 -8.97 -15.87
C ARG A 43 -5.95 -10.15 -16.80
N GLY A 44 -6.47 -11.34 -16.48
CA GLY A 44 -6.29 -12.54 -17.27
C GLY A 44 -4.85 -13.07 -17.26
N LEU A 45 -4.06 -12.73 -16.23
CA LEU A 45 -2.65 -13.11 -16.13
C LEU A 45 -2.46 -14.31 -15.19
N SER A 46 -1.58 -15.21 -15.57
CA SER A 46 -1.07 -16.26 -14.69
C SER A 46 -0.01 -15.70 -13.73
N GLN A 47 0.20 -16.39 -12.61
CA GLN A 47 1.31 -16.08 -11.68
C GLN A 47 2.68 -16.14 -12.37
N LYS A 48 2.82 -16.96 -13.42
CA LYS A 48 4.07 -17.06 -14.19
C LYS A 48 4.32 -15.79 -15.00
N GLU A 49 3.31 -15.29 -15.69
CA GLU A 49 3.44 -14.06 -16.50
C GLU A 49 3.72 -12.84 -15.62
N VAL A 50 3.07 -12.72 -14.47
CA VAL A 50 3.38 -11.65 -13.50
C VAL A 50 4.81 -11.77 -12.97
N ALA A 51 5.26 -13.00 -12.67
CA ALA A 51 6.63 -13.23 -12.20
C ALA A 51 7.67 -12.83 -13.26
N GLU A 52 7.42 -13.13 -14.53
CA GLU A 52 8.26 -12.73 -15.66
C GLU A 52 8.33 -11.20 -15.79
N ARG A 53 7.19 -10.50 -15.67
CA ARG A 53 7.15 -9.02 -15.71
C ARG A 53 7.87 -8.37 -14.51
N LEU A 54 7.80 -9.01 -13.34
CA LEU A 54 8.47 -8.54 -12.12
C LEU A 54 9.96 -8.90 -12.07
N GLY A 55 10.43 -9.84 -12.90
CA GLY A 55 11.78 -10.38 -12.82
C GLY A 55 12.02 -11.23 -11.55
N VAL A 56 10.99 -11.91 -11.05
CA VAL A 56 11.05 -12.75 -9.84
C VAL A 56 10.61 -14.19 -10.14
N SER A 57 10.70 -15.09 -9.15
CA SER A 57 10.22 -16.46 -9.31
C SER A 57 8.68 -16.54 -9.21
N ARG A 58 8.07 -17.54 -9.88
CA ARG A 58 6.64 -17.84 -9.70
C ARG A 58 6.29 -18.10 -8.23
N GLY A 59 7.19 -18.75 -7.49
CA GLY A 59 7.03 -18.98 -6.05
C GLY A 59 6.94 -17.68 -5.25
N ARG A 60 7.70 -16.64 -5.63
CA ARG A 60 7.60 -15.31 -5.01
C ARG A 60 6.22 -14.69 -5.25
N VAL A 61 5.68 -14.78 -6.47
CA VAL A 61 4.33 -14.30 -6.78
C VAL A 61 3.27 -15.09 -6.01
N SER A 62 3.40 -16.42 -5.95
CA SER A 62 2.51 -17.26 -5.13
C SER A 62 2.55 -16.86 -3.66
N GLN A 63 3.73 -16.58 -3.09
CA GLN A 63 3.86 -16.13 -1.71
C GLN A 63 3.15 -14.79 -1.47
N LEU A 64 3.24 -13.86 -2.44
CA LEU A 64 2.57 -12.55 -2.38
C LEU A 64 1.04 -12.67 -2.37
N GLU A 65 0.50 -13.74 -2.96
CA GLU A 65 -0.95 -13.97 -3.13
C GLU A 65 -1.56 -14.92 -2.08
N THR A 66 -0.76 -15.47 -1.16
CA THR A 66 -1.24 -16.45 -0.15
C THR A 66 -0.88 -16.08 1.30
N SER A 67 -0.74 -14.79 1.60
CA SER A 67 -0.75 -14.22 2.96
C SER A 67 0.41 -14.65 3.88
N ALA A 68 1.48 -15.22 3.34
CA ALA A 68 2.58 -15.74 4.15
C ALA A 68 3.50 -14.60 4.64
N GLY A 69 3.08 -13.92 5.73
CA GLY A 69 3.88 -12.97 6.51
C GLY A 69 4.48 -11.86 5.67
N LEU A 70 3.63 -11.16 4.89
CA LEU A 70 4.09 -10.22 3.88
C LEU A 70 4.24 -8.82 4.44
N SER A 71 5.48 -8.44 4.78
CA SER A 71 5.82 -7.02 4.75
C SER A 71 6.14 -6.60 3.31
N MET A 72 5.12 -6.19 2.54
CA MET A 72 5.36 -5.55 1.24
C MET A 72 5.72 -4.08 1.43
N SER A 73 6.79 -3.63 0.78
CA SER A 73 7.06 -2.20 0.65
C SER A 73 6.08 -1.56 -0.34
N LEU A 74 5.89 -0.24 -0.24
CA LEU A 74 5.14 0.53 -1.23
C LEU A 74 5.72 0.33 -2.65
N GLU A 75 7.05 0.25 -2.76
CA GLU A 75 7.75 -0.05 -4.02
C GLU A 75 7.34 -1.43 -4.58
N SER A 76 7.28 -2.47 -3.73
CA SER A 76 6.87 -3.81 -4.15
C SER A 76 5.43 -3.81 -4.66
N LEU A 77 4.54 -3.08 -3.98
CA LEU A 77 3.14 -2.94 -4.37
C LEU A 77 2.99 -2.19 -5.70
N ALA A 78 3.76 -1.10 -5.87
CA ALA A 78 3.85 -0.33 -7.11
C ALA A 78 4.31 -1.19 -8.29
N ARG A 79 5.40 -1.94 -8.13
CA ARG A 79 5.92 -2.83 -9.18
C ARG A 79 4.92 -3.93 -9.54
N TYR A 80 4.21 -4.48 -8.54
CA TYR A 80 3.15 -5.46 -8.79
C TYR A 80 2.00 -4.84 -9.61
N ALA A 81 1.52 -3.64 -9.23
CA ALA A 81 0.51 -2.92 -9.99
C ALA A 81 0.96 -2.68 -11.45
N GLN A 82 2.21 -2.26 -11.67
CA GLN A 82 2.77 -2.06 -13.01
C GLN A 82 2.90 -3.36 -13.81
N ALA A 83 3.26 -4.47 -13.16
CA ALA A 83 3.26 -5.78 -13.81
C ALA A 83 1.83 -6.17 -14.29
N LEU A 84 0.79 -5.68 -13.62
CA LEU A 84 -0.60 -5.81 -14.05
C LEU A 84 -1.05 -4.71 -15.05
N GLY A 85 -0.18 -3.77 -15.41
CA GLY A 85 -0.50 -2.59 -16.23
C GLY A 85 -1.47 -1.64 -15.53
N LEU A 86 -1.42 -1.55 -14.20
CA LEU A 86 -2.27 -0.71 -13.36
C LEU A 86 -1.44 0.44 -12.76
N SER A 87 -2.11 1.56 -12.51
CA SER A 87 -1.57 2.65 -11.69
C SER A 87 -1.86 2.39 -10.21
N LEU A 88 -0.92 2.72 -9.33
CA LEU A 88 -1.14 2.68 -7.89
C LEU A 88 -1.52 4.08 -7.39
N ARG A 89 -2.60 4.16 -6.61
CA ARG A 89 -2.99 5.38 -5.91
C ARG A 89 -3.17 5.09 -4.44
N LEU A 90 -2.54 5.89 -3.59
CA LEU A 90 -2.67 5.86 -2.14
C LEU A 90 -3.17 7.22 -1.66
N GLU A 91 -4.23 7.23 -0.88
CA GLU A 91 -4.87 8.44 -0.37
C GLU A 91 -4.94 8.41 1.16
N PHE A 92 -4.67 9.56 1.78
CA PHE A 92 -4.93 9.80 3.19
C PHE A 92 -6.13 10.74 3.27
N ALA A 93 -7.18 10.34 3.98
CA ALA A 93 -8.39 11.14 4.16
C ALA A 93 -8.69 11.38 5.65
N ASP A 94 -9.35 12.49 5.95
CA ASP A 94 -9.86 12.76 7.29
C ASP A 94 -11.14 11.96 7.61
N GLU A 95 -11.65 12.10 8.83
CA GLU A 95 -12.89 11.45 9.29
C GLU A 95 -14.17 11.86 8.52
N ARG A 96 -14.10 12.93 7.72
CA ARG A 96 -15.18 13.42 6.85
C ARG A 96 -15.00 12.93 5.41
N GLY A 97 -13.93 12.20 5.13
CA GLY A 97 -13.59 11.69 3.80
C GLY A 97 -12.86 12.69 2.91
N GLU A 98 -12.40 13.83 3.44
CA GLU A 98 -11.62 14.80 2.67
C GLU A 98 -10.20 14.26 2.48
N VAL A 99 -9.78 14.06 1.22
CA VAL A 99 -8.42 13.62 0.87
C VAL A 99 -7.41 14.73 1.17
N LEU A 100 -6.53 14.49 2.14
CA LEU A 100 -5.50 15.41 2.60
C LEU A 100 -4.16 15.24 1.86
N ALA A 101 -3.89 14.03 1.35
CA ALA A 101 -2.70 13.74 0.57
C ALA A 101 -2.97 12.57 -0.39
N ARG A 102 -2.37 12.64 -1.58
CA ARG A 102 -2.41 11.58 -2.57
C ARG A 102 -1.01 11.28 -3.09
N PHE A 103 -0.64 10.02 -3.07
CA PHE A 103 0.46 9.47 -3.85
C PHE A 103 -0.13 8.76 -5.08
N SER A 104 0.43 9.03 -6.26
CA SER A 104 0.06 8.32 -7.49
C SER A 104 1.32 7.89 -8.22
N LEU A 105 1.29 6.67 -8.75
CA LEU A 105 2.32 6.16 -9.65
C LEU A 105 1.65 5.56 -10.88
N ALA A 106 1.99 6.07 -12.06
CA ALA A 106 1.38 5.60 -13.30
C ALA A 106 1.85 4.17 -13.66
N ALA A 107 1.10 3.53 -14.57
CA ALA A 107 1.39 2.15 -14.99
C ALA A 107 2.71 2.03 -15.77
N ASP A 108 3.15 3.12 -16.39
CA ASP A 108 4.32 3.25 -17.26
C ASP A 108 5.44 4.11 -16.65
N GLU A 109 5.25 4.64 -15.44
CA GLU A 109 6.24 5.47 -14.75
C GLU A 109 7.31 4.60 -14.07
N PRO A 110 8.61 4.84 -14.28
CA PRO A 110 9.64 4.01 -13.65
C PRO A 110 9.68 4.22 -12.14
N VAL A 111 9.58 3.14 -11.37
CA VAL A 111 9.60 3.17 -9.89
C VAL A 111 10.92 3.75 -9.33
N GLU A 112 12.00 3.72 -10.11
CA GLU A 112 13.35 4.20 -9.72
C GLU A 112 13.51 5.73 -9.80
N THR A 113 12.68 6.44 -10.56
CA THR A 113 12.90 7.86 -10.93
C THR A 113 11.85 8.84 -10.45
N ALA A 114 10.88 8.41 -9.66
CA ALA A 114 9.86 9.33 -9.17
C ALA A 114 10.50 10.32 -8.19
N GLU A 115 10.65 11.60 -8.61
CA GLU A 115 10.54 12.69 -7.65
C GLU A 115 9.31 12.43 -6.77
N PRO A 116 9.31 12.74 -5.47
CA PRO A 116 8.24 12.33 -4.56
C PRO A 116 6.86 12.63 -5.18
N ALA A 117 6.16 11.60 -5.65
CA ALA A 117 4.92 11.71 -6.44
C ALA A 117 3.69 12.04 -5.58
N TRP A 118 3.90 12.91 -4.59
CA TRP A 118 2.89 13.44 -3.69
C TRP A 118 2.36 14.74 -4.29
N GLU A 119 1.11 14.74 -4.72
CA GLU A 119 0.41 15.98 -5.06
C GLU A 119 -0.22 16.55 -3.77
N SER A 120 0.06 17.83 -3.50
CA SER A 120 -0.39 18.54 -2.31
C SER A 120 -1.90 18.80 -2.38
N ALA A 121 -2.68 18.36 -1.38
CA ALA A 121 -4.12 18.65 -1.32
C ALA A 121 -4.49 19.79 -0.34
N GLY A 122 -3.58 20.72 -0.02
CA GLY A 122 -3.96 21.87 0.81
C GLY A 122 -2.91 22.97 1.03
N PRO A 123 -3.34 24.20 1.35
CA PRO A 123 -2.48 25.35 1.63
C PRO A 123 -1.82 25.22 3.01
N GLY A 124 -0.70 24.50 3.08
CA GLY A 124 0.07 24.33 4.33
C GLY A 124 1.19 23.28 4.27
N TRP A 125 1.09 22.35 3.32
CA TRP A 125 2.08 21.29 3.06
C TRP A 125 3.51 21.83 2.81
N GLU A 126 3.63 22.92 2.04
CA GLU A 126 4.94 23.50 1.67
C GLU A 126 5.70 24.13 2.86
N SER A 127 4.99 24.50 3.94
CA SER A 127 5.61 25.13 5.11
C SER A 127 6.17 24.10 6.10
N ALA A 128 5.69 22.86 6.09
CA ALA A 128 6.09 21.81 7.03
C ALA A 128 7.32 21.01 6.53
N PHE A 129 7.44 20.83 5.22
CA PHE A 129 8.60 20.19 4.58
C PHE A 129 9.48 21.25 3.91
N GLY A 130 10.08 22.11 4.74
CA GLY A 130 10.93 23.21 4.29
C GLY A 130 12.14 22.73 3.48
N LYS A 131 12.19 23.11 2.20
CA LYS A 131 13.35 23.46 1.33
C LYS A 131 14.67 22.65 1.40
N ALA A 132 14.76 21.52 2.10
CA ALA A 132 16.04 20.86 2.42
C ALA A 132 16.30 19.53 1.69
N SER A 133 15.58 19.19 0.62
CA SER A 133 15.80 17.92 -0.10
C SER A 133 15.79 18.07 -1.63
N ARG A 134 16.39 19.15 -2.16
CA ARG A 134 16.53 19.36 -3.61
C ARG A 134 17.97 19.25 -4.16
N ALA A 135 18.95 18.83 -3.36
CA ALA A 135 20.35 18.87 -3.79
C ALA A 135 21.30 17.77 -3.28
N SER A 136 20.84 16.66 -2.68
CA SER A 136 21.75 15.73 -1.98
C SER A 136 21.70 14.26 -2.38
N TRP A 137 21.20 13.90 -3.56
CA TRP A 137 21.18 12.49 -4.02
C TRP A 137 21.83 12.33 -5.40
N ALA A 138 22.99 12.94 -5.58
CA ALA A 138 23.92 12.63 -6.66
C ALA A 138 25.33 12.55 -6.09
N VAL A 139 25.68 11.37 -5.55
CA VAL A 139 27.05 10.83 -5.49
C VAL A 139 26.97 9.32 -5.70
#